data_AF-A0A2N1NK70-F1
#
_entry.id   AF-A0A2N1NK70-F1
#
_cell.length_a   1.000
_cell.length_b   1.000
_cell.length_c   1.000
_cell.angle_alpha   90.00
_cell.angle_beta   90.00
_cell.angle_gamma   90.00
#
_symmetry.space_group_name_H-M   'P 1'
#
loop_
_entity.id
_entity.type
_entity.pdbx_description
1 polymer ?
#
loop_
_entity_poly.entity_id
_entity_poly.type
_entity_poly.pdbx_seq_one_letter_code
_entity_poly.pdbx_strand_id
1 'polypeptide(L)'
;LKKIHVEGKVHRNLHGGNLLVHENFLIGTRIADVGLHGPCYYHGNKSVCGVLPYIAPEVLRGEDYSTASDIYSFGIIMNTFSTGKRPWYNKAHDINLAKSICDEERLKIPEDTPKFYAELMQQCWDNDPEKRPTASYLNEKLGEWIALICNNQNPSEIFDEYSIAENRRQIIISQLSDKNTHPKIHPEAYYTSRPLCFLDP
;
A
#
# COMPACT_ATOMS: atom_id res chain seq x y z
N LEU A 1 -10.56 2.98 -6.06
CA LEU A 1 -9.69 4.16 -6.22
C LEU A 1 -10.01 4.92 -7.51
N LYS A 2 -9.97 4.28 -8.69
CA LYS A 2 -10.33 4.88 -10.00
C LYS A 2 -11.52 5.85 -9.95
N LYS A 3 -12.66 5.41 -9.40
CA LYS A 3 -13.88 6.24 -9.29
C LYS A 3 -13.64 7.56 -8.52
N ILE A 4 -12.89 7.51 -7.42
CA ILE A 4 -12.55 8.68 -6.60
C ILE A 4 -11.70 9.66 -7.44
N HIS A 5 -10.66 9.15 -8.10
CA HIS A 5 -9.74 9.98 -8.89
C HIS A 5 -10.39 10.58 -10.13
N VAL A 6 -11.27 9.84 -10.81
CA VAL A 6 -12.03 10.33 -11.98
C VAL A 6 -13.00 11.46 -11.60
N GLU A 7 -13.50 11.48 -10.36
CA GLU A 7 -14.27 12.61 -9.82
C GLU A 7 -13.41 13.80 -9.40
N GLY A 8 -12.09 13.79 -9.66
CA GLY A 8 -11.16 14.85 -9.26
C GLY A 8 -10.88 14.88 -7.76
N LYS A 9 -11.18 13.80 -7.03
CA LYS A 9 -10.96 13.69 -5.58
C LYS A 9 -9.69 12.90 -5.27
N VAL A 10 -9.11 13.20 -4.11
CA VAL A 10 -7.96 12.49 -3.52
C VAL A 10 -8.41 11.90 -2.19
N HIS A 11 -8.03 10.66 -1.89
CA HIS A 11 -8.40 9.98 -0.65
C HIS A 11 -7.57 10.46 0.55
N ARG A 12 -6.28 10.76 0.38
CA ARG A 12 -5.38 11.35 1.40
C ARG A 12 -5.06 10.49 2.64
N ASN A 13 -5.80 9.42 2.87
CA ASN A 13 -5.67 8.53 4.02
C ASN A 13 -5.93 7.06 3.61
N LEU A 14 -5.45 6.67 2.44
CA LEU A 14 -5.61 5.30 1.96
C LEU A 14 -4.62 4.39 2.71
N HIS A 15 -5.14 3.37 3.40
CA HIS A 15 -4.33 2.38 4.11
C HIS A 15 -5.14 1.10 4.34
N GLY A 16 -4.48 0.01 4.77
CA GLY A 16 -5.14 -1.28 5.00
C GLY A 16 -6.35 -1.19 5.95
N GLY A 17 -6.27 -0.36 7.00
CA GLY A 17 -7.40 -0.12 7.93
C GLY A 17 -8.64 0.57 7.31
N ASN A 18 -8.51 1.17 6.12
CA ASN A 18 -9.62 1.81 5.40
C ASN A 18 -10.14 0.94 4.24
N LEU A 19 -9.75 -0.33 4.20
CA LEU A 19 -10.28 -1.33 3.29
C LEU A 19 -11.31 -2.21 4.03
N LEU A 20 -12.57 -2.11 3.64
CA LEU A 20 -13.63 -2.95 4.16
C LEU A 20 -13.75 -4.20 3.29
N VAL A 21 -13.56 -5.37 3.89
CA VAL A 21 -13.68 -6.66 3.22
C VAL A 21 -14.95 -7.34 3.72
N HIS A 22 -15.80 -7.77 2.77
CA HIS A 22 -17.00 -8.54 3.11
C HIS A 22 -16.65 -10.03 3.14
N GLU A 23 -16.91 -10.71 4.27
CA GLU A 23 -16.43 -12.07 4.58
C GLU A 23 -16.76 -13.12 3.50
N ASN A 24 -17.87 -12.95 2.76
CA ASN A 24 -18.35 -13.95 1.81
C ASN A 24 -17.94 -13.75 0.35
N PHE A 25 -17.15 -12.73 -0.01
CA PHE A 25 -16.79 -12.50 -1.41
C PHE A 25 -15.33 -12.04 -1.59
N LEU A 26 -14.56 -12.79 -2.37
CA LEU A 26 -13.21 -12.42 -2.86
C LEU A 26 -13.17 -11.04 -3.56
N ILE A 27 -14.32 -10.54 -4.05
CA ILE A 27 -14.45 -9.30 -4.86
C ILE A 27 -15.23 -8.20 -4.07
N GLY A 28 -15.47 -8.42 -2.78
CA GLY A 28 -16.29 -7.55 -1.93
C GLY A 28 -15.62 -6.28 -1.41
N THR A 29 -14.32 -6.09 -1.65
CA THR A 29 -13.56 -5.00 -0.99
C THR A 29 -14.06 -3.61 -1.39
N ARG A 30 -14.21 -2.73 -0.40
CA ARG A 30 -14.59 -1.32 -0.56
C ARG A 30 -13.57 -0.44 0.13
N ILE A 31 -13.30 0.72 -0.46
CA ILE A 31 -12.50 1.77 0.17
C ILE A 31 -13.47 2.64 0.98
N ALA A 32 -13.21 2.79 2.27
CA ALA A 32 -13.99 3.61 3.20
C ALA A 32 -13.26 4.90 3.57
N ASP A 33 -13.86 5.72 4.45
CA ASP A 33 -13.24 6.95 4.96
C ASP A 33 -12.89 7.99 3.87
N VAL A 34 -13.75 8.04 2.85
CA VAL A 34 -13.68 9.03 1.76
C VAL A 34 -14.32 10.35 2.20
N GLY A 35 -13.54 11.23 2.85
CA GLY A 35 -13.97 12.61 3.12
C GLY A 35 -13.80 13.12 4.55
N LEU A 36 -13.21 12.34 5.47
CA LEU A 36 -12.87 12.79 6.82
C LEU A 36 -11.34 12.91 6.96
N HIS A 37 -10.78 13.95 6.35
CA HIS A 37 -9.32 14.14 6.37
C HIS A 37 -8.92 15.07 7.51
N GLY A 38 -8.50 14.47 8.62
CA GLY A 38 -7.98 15.18 9.77
C GLY A 38 -9.07 15.82 10.66
N PRO A 39 -8.70 16.25 11.88
CA PRO A 39 -9.68 16.78 12.84
C PRO A 39 -10.34 18.07 12.34
N CYS A 40 -11.62 18.27 12.66
CA CYS A 40 -12.45 19.38 12.16
C CYS A 40 -11.91 20.80 12.49
N TYR A 41 -10.99 20.92 13.45
CA TYR A 41 -10.33 22.16 13.86
C TYR A 41 -9.00 22.44 13.14
N TYR A 42 -8.58 21.60 12.19
CA TYR A 42 -7.36 21.80 11.41
C TYR A 42 -7.60 22.83 10.29
N HIS A 43 -7.48 24.11 10.64
CA HIS A 43 -7.44 25.23 9.71
C HIS A 43 -6.12 25.99 9.94
N GLY A 44 -5.00 25.45 9.44
CA GLY A 44 -3.68 26.09 9.60
C GLY A 44 -2.54 25.29 8.95
N ASN A 45 -1.78 25.97 8.10
CA ASN A 45 -0.61 25.56 7.31
C ASN A 45 0.05 24.19 7.60
N LYS A 46 0.09 23.34 6.56
CA LYS A 46 1.14 22.33 6.28
C LYS A 46 1.30 21.13 7.23
N SER A 47 0.37 20.86 8.15
CA SER A 47 0.45 19.65 8.98
C SER A 47 0.00 18.39 8.21
N VAL A 48 0.87 17.40 8.11
CA VAL A 48 0.58 16.09 7.50
C VAL A 48 -0.31 15.26 8.44
N CYS A 49 -1.32 14.56 7.93
CA CYS A 49 -2.21 13.72 8.73
C CYS A 49 -2.45 12.37 8.03
N GLY A 50 -2.23 11.27 8.74
CA GLY A 50 -2.44 9.94 8.18
C GLY A 50 -1.73 8.85 8.96
N VAL A 51 -1.54 7.70 8.32
CA VAL A 51 -0.76 6.58 8.85
C VAL A 51 0.63 6.60 8.20
N LEU A 52 1.66 7.02 8.95
CA LEU A 52 3.01 7.34 8.43
C LEU A 52 3.53 6.39 7.33
N PRO A 53 3.55 5.06 7.51
CA PRO A 53 3.96 4.12 6.46
C PRO A 53 3.32 4.29 5.07
N TYR A 54 2.09 4.78 5.01
CA TYR A 54 1.30 4.90 3.78
C TYR A 54 1.38 6.30 3.17
N ILE A 55 2.04 7.26 3.83
CA ILE A 55 2.13 8.64 3.36
C ILE A 55 3.27 8.76 2.37
N ALA A 56 2.98 9.36 1.21
CA ALA A 56 3.93 9.52 0.13
C ALA A 56 5.08 10.48 0.50
N PRO A 57 6.29 10.27 -0.04
CA PRO A 57 7.47 11.05 0.33
C PRO A 57 7.31 12.55 0.04
N GLU A 58 6.67 12.94 -1.06
CA GLU A 58 6.39 14.34 -1.38
C GLU A 58 5.48 15.00 -0.33
N VAL A 59 4.49 14.27 0.18
CA VAL A 59 3.59 14.74 1.23
C VAL A 59 4.34 14.88 2.56
N LEU A 60 5.23 13.93 2.88
CA LEU A 60 6.11 14.02 4.06
C LEU A 60 7.07 15.22 3.99
N ARG A 61 7.46 15.65 2.78
CA ARG A 61 8.24 16.87 2.53
C ARG A 61 7.40 18.16 2.59
N GLY A 62 6.09 18.04 2.81
CA GLY A 62 5.17 19.17 2.99
C GLY A 62 4.48 19.64 1.71
N GLU A 63 4.52 18.84 0.64
CA GLU A 63 3.68 19.05 -0.54
C GLU A 63 2.23 18.59 -0.28
N ASP A 64 1.31 19.10 -1.10
CA ASP A 64 -0.11 18.75 -0.98
C ASP A 64 -0.38 17.30 -1.43
N TYR A 65 -1.40 16.69 -0.82
CA TYR A 65 -1.88 15.39 -1.26
C TYR A 65 -2.42 15.45 -2.69
N SER A 66 -1.95 14.53 -3.52
CA SER A 66 -2.33 14.37 -4.91
C SER A 66 -2.91 12.99 -5.17
N THR A 67 -3.50 12.77 -6.35
CA THR A 67 -3.89 11.41 -6.76
C THR A 67 -2.69 10.46 -6.77
N ALA A 68 -1.50 10.94 -7.12
CA ALA A 68 -0.26 10.16 -7.10
C ALA A 68 0.17 9.77 -5.66
N SER A 69 -0.17 10.58 -4.66
CA SER A 69 0.06 10.22 -3.25
C SER A 69 -0.81 9.04 -2.79
N ASP A 70 -2.07 8.94 -3.26
CA ASP A 70 -2.89 7.75 -3.01
C ASP A 70 -2.32 6.50 -3.71
N ILE A 71 -1.67 6.66 -4.86
CA ILE A 71 -1.04 5.55 -5.59
C ILE A 71 0.18 5.02 -4.83
N TYR A 72 0.96 5.91 -4.20
CA TYR A 72 2.00 5.48 -3.27
C TYR A 72 1.42 4.61 -2.15
N SER A 73 0.34 5.08 -1.50
CA SER A 73 -0.34 4.31 -0.46
C SER A 73 -0.85 2.96 -0.98
N PHE A 74 -1.33 2.91 -2.22
CA PHE A 74 -1.74 1.68 -2.90
C PHE A 74 -0.56 0.70 -3.06
N GLY A 75 0.63 1.18 -3.43
CA GLY A 75 1.86 0.36 -3.47
C GLY A 75 2.23 -0.24 -2.11
N ILE A 76 2.08 0.52 -1.03
CA ILE A 76 2.30 0.01 0.34
C ILE A 76 1.26 -1.06 0.73
N ILE A 77 0.00 -0.90 0.30
CA ILE A 77 -1.04 -1.93 0.45
C ILE A 77 -0.66 -3.19 -0.35
N MET A 78 -0.18 -3.04 -1.58
CA MET A 78 0.27 -4.18 -2.39
C MET A 78 1.38 -4.98 -1.68
N ASN A 79 2.33 -4.30 -1.03
CA ASN A 79 3.38 -4.95 -0.25
C ASN A 79 2.84 -5.65 0.99
N THR A 80 1.83 -5.06 1.63
CA THR A 80 1.15 -5.69 2.78
C THR A 80 0.51 -7.01 2.38
N PHE A 81 -0.11 -7.10 1.20
CA PHE A 81 -0.67 -8.36 0.70
C PHE A 81 0.39 -9.39 0.32
N SER A 82 1.50 -8.94 -0.27
CA SER A 82 2.62 -9.82 -0.62
C SER A 82 3.34 -10.38 0.61
N THR A 83 3.52 -9.57 1.65
CA THR A 83 4.28 -9.97 2.86
C THR A 83 3.42 -10.58 3.97
N GLY A 84 2.12 -10.30 3.98
CA GLY A 84 1.24 -10.58 5.12
C GLY A 84 1.59 -9.78 6.39
N LYS A 85 2.43 -8.75 6.28
CA LYS A 85 2.96 -7.97 7.41
C LYS A 85 2.58 -6.50 7.28
N ARG A 86 2.37 -5.83 8.41
CA ARG A 86 2.17 -4.39 8.42
C ARG A 86 3.46 -3.68 7.98
N PRO A 87 3.38 -2.59 7.22
CA PRO A 87 4.57 -1.90 6.72
C PRO A 87 5.35 -1.27 7.89
N TRP A 88 6.68 -1.42 7.87
CA TRP A 88 7.63 -0.98 8.91
C TRP A 88 7.25 -1.37 10.36
N TYR A 89 6.62 -2.54 10.54
CA TYR A 89 6.19 -3.03 11.86
C TYR A 89 7.29 -3.09 12.93
N ASN A 90 8.55 -3.16 12.52
CA ASN A 90 9.71 -3.28 13.39
C ASN A 90 10.39 -1.94 13.72
N LYS A 91 9.85 -0.79 13.28
CA LYS A 91 10.41 0.53 13.53
C LYS A 91 9.43 1.43 14.27
N ALA A 92 9.95 2.43 14.99
CA ALA A 92 9.14 3.55 15.45
C ALA A 92 8.56 4.31 14.26
N HIS A 93 7.31 4.78 14.39
CA HIS A 93 6.69 5.63 13.38
C HIS A 93 6.94 7.11 13.71
N ASP A 94 8.21 7.50 13.66
CA ASP A 94 8.73 8.81 14.05
C ASP A 94 9.32 9.60 12.85
N ILE A 95 10.01 10.70 13.14
CA ILE A 95 10.69 11.52 12.12
C ILE A 95 11.80 10.74 11.40
N ASN A 96 12.44 9.75 12.04
CA ASN A 96 13.51 8.97 11.42
C ASN A 96 12.95 8.06 10.33
N LEU A 97 11.80 7.42 10.60
CA LEU A 97 11.10 6.66 9.56
C LEU A 97 10.64 7.58 8.42
N ALA A 98 10.09 8.76 8.73
CA ALA A 98 9.67 9.73 7.72
C ALA A 98 10.82 10.14 6.80
N LYS A 99 11.99 10.45 7.37
CA LYS A 99 13.23 10.76 6.63
C LYS A 99 13.67 9.58 5.78
N SER A 100 13.70 8.38 6.35
CA SER A 100 14.13 7.18 5.62
C SER A 100 13.25 6.89 4.40
N ILE A 101 11.93 7.08 4.51
CA ILE A 101 10.99 6.97 3.38
C ILE A 101 11.30 8.02 2.28
N CYS A 102 11.59 9.26 2.70
CA CYS A 102 11.99 10.34 1.80
C CYS A 102 13.36 10.08 1.14
N ASP A 103 14.25 9.35 1.82
CA ASP A 103 15.57 8.92 1.34
C ASP A 103 15.50 7.56 0.60
N GLU A 104 14.32 7.23 0.08
CA GLU A 104 14.07 6.07 -0.78
C GLU A 104 14.19 4.70 -0.10
N GLU A 105 14.15 4.64 1.24
CA GLU A 105 13.97 3.36 1.92
C GLU A 105 12.61 2.76 1.52
N ARG A 106 12.61 1.48 1.10
CA ARG A 106 11.41 0.73 0.72
C ARG A 106 11.33 -0.61 1.47
N LEU A 107 10.12 -1.14 1.53
CA LEU A 107 9.84 -2.43 2.15
C LEU A 107 10.47 -3.58 1.36
N LYS A 108 10.87 -4.63 2.07
CA LYS A 108 11.35 -5.86 1.43
C LYS A 108 10.24 -6.46 0.56
N ILE A 109 10.61 -6.91 -0.63
CA ILE A 109 9.77 -7.74 -1.50
C ILE A 109 10.17 -9.20 -1.26
N PRO A 110 9.23 -10.06 -0.80
CA PRO A 110 9.45 -11.49 -0.67
C PRO A 110 9.77 -12.18 -2.00
N GLU A 111 10.60 -13.24 -1.96
CA GLU A 111 11.03 -14.00 -3.14
C GLU A 111 9.91 -14.81 -3.81
N ASP A 112 8.82 -15.04 -3.08
CA ASP A 112 7.57 -15.65 -3.54
C ASP A 112 6.56 -14.63 -4.07
N THR A 113 6.97 -13.38 -4.29
CA THR A 113 6.16 -12.39 -5.00
C THR A 113 6.37 -12.52 -6.51
N PRO A 114 5.31 -12.68 -7.33
CA PRO A 114 5.46 -12.69 -8.79
C PRO A 114 6.13 -11.41 -9.30
N LYS A 115 6.99 -11.53 -10.31
CA LYS A 115 7.79 -10.40 -10.80
C LYS A 115 6.90 -9.29 -11.36
N PHE A 116 5.88 -9.63 -12.17
CA PHE A 116 4.92 -8.64 -12.67
C PHE A 116 4.24 -7.83 -11.54
N TYR A 117 3.96 -8.46 -10.40
CA TYR A 117 3.32 -7.82 -9.25
C TYR A 117 4.32 -6.92 -8.51
N ALA A 118 5.55 -7.41 -8.32
CA ALA A 118 6.64 -6.65 -7.72
C ALA A 118 6.96 -5.39 -8.52
N GLU A 119 7.02 -5.48 -9.85
CA GLU A 119 7.28 -4.35 -10.74
C GLU A 119 6.18 -3.29 -10.65
N LEU A 120 4.89 -3.68 -10.69
CA LEU A 120 3.80 -2.72 -10.55
C LEU A 120 3.76 -2.08 -9.16
N MET A 121 3.99 -2.87 -8.11
CA MET A 121 4.12 -2.37 -6.74
C MET A 121 5.25 -1.34 -6.65
N GLN A 122 6.38 -1.60 -7.31
CA GLN A 122 7.51 -0.68 -7.34
C GLN A 122 7.23 0.62 -8.10
N GLN A 123 6.50 0.54 -9.22
CA GLN A 123 6.02 1.73 -9.93
C GLN A 123 5.06 2.55 -9.07
N CYS A 124 4.21 1.90 -8.25
CA CYS A 124 3.27 2.61 -7.38
C CYS A 124 3.97 3.45 -6.30
N TRP A 125 5.08 2.97 -5.75
CA TRP A 125 5.80 3.64 -4.66
C TRP A 125 7.07 4.38 -5.10
N ASP A 126 7.19 4.72 -6.39
CA ASP A 126 8.30 5.51 -6.93
C ASP A 126 8.41 6.83 -6.16
N ASN A 127 9.65 7.29 -5.94
CA ASN A 127 9.89 8.55 -5.24
C ASN A 127 9.40 9.76 -6.05
N ASP A 128 9.45 9.65 -7.39
CA ASP A 128 8.89 10.62 -8.31
C ASP A 128 7.39 10.36 -8.52
N PRO A 129 6.48 11.26 -8.07
CA PRO A 129 5.05 11.07 -8.21
C PRO A 129 4.59 10.98 -9.68
N GLU A 130 5.32 11.58 -10.63
CA GLU A 130 4.98 11.56 -12.06
C GLU A 130 5.25 10.21 -12.74
N LYS A 131 6.13 9.38 -12.14
CA LYS A 131 6.41 8.02 -12.63
C LYS A 131 5.38 7.00 -12.16
N ARG A 132 4.51 7.37 -11.23
CA ARG A 132 3.50 6.47 -10.67
C ARG A 132 2.34 6.28 -11.64
N PRO A 133 1.78 5.07 -11.75
CA PRO A 133 0.64 4.81 -12.61
C PRO A 133 -0.62 5.52 -12.12
N THR A 134 -1.58 5.75 -13.02
CA THR A 134 -2.89 6.26 -12.62
C THR A 134 -3.76 5.15 -12.01
N ALA A 135 -4.74 5.50 -11.18
CA ALA A 135 -5.71 4.51 -10.68
C ALA A 135 -6.54 3.86 -11.80
N SER A 136 -6.71 4.55 -12.94
CA SER A 136 -7.35 3.97 -14.13
C SER A 136 -6.50 2.86 -14.74
N TYR A 137 -5.20 3.10 -14.91
CA TYR A 137 -4.25 2.09 -15.39
C TYR A 137 -4.18 0.89 -14.45
N LEU A 138 -4.10 1.12 -13.13
CA LEU A 138 -4.12 0.04 -12.14
C LEU A 138 -5.39 -0.81 -12.24
N ASN A 139 -6.56 -0.17 -12.37
CA ASN A 139 -7.82 -0.89 -12.48
C ASN A 139 -7.88 -1.77 -13.74
N GLU A 140 -7.35 -1.30 -14.87
CA GLU A 140 -7.27 -2.07 -16.10
C GLU A 140 -6.29 -3.24 -15.98
N LYS A 141 -5.06 -2.96 -15.51
CA LYS A 141 -4.02 -3.98 -15.37
C LYS A 141 -4.40 -5.08 -14.38
N LEU A 142 -4.97 -4.73 -13.23
CA LEU A 142 -5.43 -5.72 -12.27
C LEU A 142 -6.60 -6.55 -12.83
N GLY A 143 -7.48 -5.94 -13.62
CA GLY A 143 -8.56 -6.65 -14.31
C GLY A 143 -8.03 -7.65 -15.34
N GLU A 144 -7.01 -7.25 -16.12
CA GLU A 144 -6.30 -8.11 -17.07
C GLU A 144 -5.67 -9.32 -16.36
N TRP A 145 -4.93 -9.10 -15.25
CA TRP A 145 -4.31 -10.18 -14.49
C TRP A 145 -5.34 -11.15 -13.91
N ILE A 146 -6.44 -10.64 -13.34
CA ILE A 146 -7.53 -11.50 -12.83
C ILE A 146 -8.11 -12.35 -13.96
N ALA A 147 -8.34 -11.78 -15.14
CA ALA A 147 -8.85 -12.53 -16.28
C ALA A 147 -7.87 -13.63 -16.72
N LEU A 148 -6.58 -13.32 -16.83
CA LEU A 148 -5.54 -14.28 -17.22
C LEU A 148 -5.37 -15.40 -16.18
N ILE A 149 -5.41 -15.06 -14.88
CA ILE A 149 -5.19 -16.01 -13.80
C ILE A 149 -6.42 -16.89 -13.53
N CYS A 150 -7.62 -16.31 -13.52
CA CYS A 150 -8.84 -17.01 -13.10
C CYS A 150 -9.60 -17.70 -14.24
N ASN A 151 -9.54 -17.17 -15.47
CA ASN A 151 -10.36 -17.70 -16.58
C ASN A 151 -9.63 -18.76 -17.42
N ASN A 152 -8.37 -19.08 -17.11
CA ASN A 152 -7.61 -20.19 -17.67
C ASN A 152 -7.59 -20.24 -19.22
N GLN A 153 -7.58 -19.06 -19.85
CA GLN A 153 -7.57 -18.94 -21.31
C GLN A 153 -6.14 -18.68 -21.80
N ASN A 154 -5.49 -19.77 -22.21
CA ASN A 154 -4.14 -19.87 -22.79
C ASN A 154 -2.97 -19.65 -21.82
N PRO A 155 -1.83 -20.33 -22.04
CA PRO A 155 -0.58 -20.01 -21.36
C PRO A 155 -0.24 -18.54 -21.57
N SER A 156 -0.01 -17.83 -20.47
CA SER A 156 0.48 -16.46 -20.48
C SER A 156 1.63 -16.34 -19.48
N GLU A 157 2.59 -15.48 -19.78
CA GLU A 157 3.74 -15.24 -18.90
C GLU A 157 3.27 -14.84 -17.48
N ILE A 158 2.18 -14.06 -17.38
CA ILE A 158 1.55 -13.69 -16.10
C ILE A 158 1.07 -14.93 -15.33
N PHE A 159 0.37 -15.86 -15.99
CA PHE A 159 -0.12 -17.08 -15.35
C PHE A 159 1.04 -17.98 -14.91
N ASP A 160 2.07 -18.11 -15.73
CA ASP A 160 3.25 -18.92 -15.43
C ASP A 160 4.02 -18.33 -14.23
N GLU A 161 4.29 -17.02 -14.23
CA GLU A 161 4.92 -16.33 -13.11
C GLU A 161 4.11 -16.46 -11.81
N TYR A 162 2.79 -16.27 -11.90
CA TYR A 162 1.88 -16.46 -10.77
C TYR A 162 1.96 -17.88 -10.22
N SER A 163 1.89 -18.89 -11.08
CA SER A 163 1.90 -20.30 -10.69
C SER A 163 3.23 -20.69 -10.03
N ILE A 164 4.35 -20.19 -10.55
CA ILE A 164 5.68 -20.42 -9.96
C ILE A 164 5.77 -19.79 -8.57
N ALA A 165 5.34 -18.53 -8.44
CA ALA A 165 5.34 -17.80 -7.18
C ALA A 165 4.42 -18.47 -6.14
N GLU A 166 3.23 -18.91 -6.55
CA GLU A 166 2.28 -19.62 -5.70
C GLU A 166 2.84 -20.94 -5.19
N ASN A 167 3.48 -21.73 -6.06
CA ASN A 167 4.15 -22.97 -5.65
C ASN A 167 5.26 -22.71 -4.61
N ARG A 168 6.06 -21.66 -4.80
CA ARG A 168 7.08 -21.25 -3.82
C ARG A 168 6.46 -20.86 -2.49
N ARG A 169 5.39 -20.06 -2.52
CA ARG A 169 4.64 -19.63 -1.33
C ARG A 169 4.12 -20.83 -0.54
N GLN A 170 3.55 -21.84 -1.21
CA GLN A 170 3.07 -23.07 -0.57
C GLN A 170 4.20 -23.86 0.10
N ILE A 171 5.38 -23.95 -0.54
CA ILE A 171 6.55 -24.60 0.06
C ILE A 171 6.99 -23.85 1.32
N ILE A 172 7.10 -22.52 1.27
CA ILE A 172 7.46 -21.69 2.43
C ILE A 172 6.46 -21.89 3.57
N ILE A 173 5.16 -21.83 3.27
CA ILE A 173 4.09 -22.03 4.27
C ILE A 173 4.20 -23.42 4.90
N SER A 174 4.44 -24.48 4.12
CA SER A 174 4.55 -25.85 4.64
C SER A 174 5.73 -26.06 5.61
N GLN A 175 6.74 -25.19 5.56
CA GLN A 175 7.92 -25.23 6.43
C GLN A 175 7.74 -24.39 7.70
N LEU A 176 6.73 -23.51 7.75
CA LEU A 176 6.39 -22.77 8.96
C LEU A 176 5.75 -23.74 9.96
N SER A 177 6.39 -23.96 11.12
CA SER A 177 5.72 -24.64 12.24
C SER A 177 4.48 -23.82 12.61
N ASP A 178 3.30 -24.44 12.77
CA ASP A 178 1.91 -23.93 12.96
C ASP A 178 1.65 -22.69 13.86
N LYS A 179 2.66 -22.00 14.38
CA LYS A 179 2.53 -20.74 15.09
C LYS A 179 2.49 -19.60 14.08
N ASN A 180 1.27 -19.21 13.71
CA ASN A 180 0.96 -17.86 13.20
C ASN A 180 1.58 -16.82 14.14
N THR A 181 2.80 -16.40 13.84
CA THR A 181 3.50 -15.37 14.58
C THR A 181 3.48 -14.13 13.71
N HIS A 182 2.36 -13.39 13.81
CA HIS A 182 2.43 -11.98 13.45
C HIS A 182 3.66 -11.40 14.13
N PRO A 183 4.56 -10.74 13.39
CA PRO A 183 5.81 -10.32 13.97
C PRO A 183 5.52 -9.31 15.08
N LYS A 184 6.38 -9.31 16.10
CA LYS A 184 6.26 -8.36 17.21
C LYS A 184 6.32 -6.94 16.64
N ILE A 185 5.27 -6.17 16.88
CA ILE A 185 5.14 -4.78 16.46
C ILE A 185 5.96 -3.91 17.42
N HIS A 186 6.71 -2.95 16.89
CA HIS A 186 7.43 -1.94 17.66
C HIS A 186 6.41 -1.14 18.51
N PRO A 187 6.67 -0.87 19.80
CA PRO A 187 5.70 -0.18 20.67
C PRO A 187 5.28 1.21 20.15
N GLU A 188 6.16 1.86 19.38
CA GLU A 188 5.92 3.17 18.77
C GLU A 188 5.48 3.09 17.30
N ALA A 189 5.05 1.92 16.82
CA ALA A 189 4.44 1.76 15.51
C ALA A 189 2.92 1.97 15.58
N TYR A 190 2.45 3.07 14.98
CA TYR A 190 1.03 3.45 14.97
C TYR A 190 0.39 3.23 13.60
N TYR A 191 -0.74 2.52 13.58
CA TYR A 191 -1.49 2.20 12.36
C TYR A 191 -2.88 2.85 12.30
N THR A 192 -3.10 3.85 13.14
CA THR A 192 -4.28 4.70 13.15
C THR A 192 -3.92 6.08 12.65
N SER A 193 -4.80 6.71 11.88
CA SER A 193 -4.57 8.04 11.36
C SER A 193 -4.36 9.04 12.50
N ARG A 194 -3.31 9.86 12.39
CA ARG A 194 -3.00 10.91 13.36
C ARG A 194 -2.33 12.10 12.67
N PRO A 195 -2.42 13.30 13.25
CA PRO A 195 -1.54 14.40 12.88
C PRO A 195 -0.08 13.99 13.10
N LEU A 196 0.77 14.29 12.13
CA LEU A 196 2.21 14.09 12.19
C LEU A 196 2.87 15.46 12.29
N CYS A 197 3.23 15.81 13.52
CA CYS A 197 4.07 16.96 13.79
C CYS A 197 5.48 16.44 14.02
N PHE A 198 6.37 16.69 13.05
CA PHE A 198 7.80 16.40 13.17
C PHE A 198 8.60 17.61 13.68
N LEU A 199 7.90 18.67 14.10
CA LEU A 199 8.49 19.77 14.84
C LEU A 199 8.76 19.25 16.24
N ASP A 200 10.03 18.99 16.55
CA ASP A 200 10.44 18.80 17.94
C ASP A 200 10.34 20.16 18.69
N PRO A 201 10.01 20.14 20.00
CA PRO A 201 10.03 21.31 20.88
C PRO A 201 11.41 21.94 21.08
#